data_AF-K7Y768-F1
#
_entry.id   AF-K7Y768-F1
#
_cell.length_a   1.000
_cell.length_b   1.000
_cell.length_c   1.000
_cell.angle_alpha   90.00
_cell.angle_beta   90.00
_cell.angle_gamma   90.00
#
_symmetry.space_group_name_H-M   'P 1'
#
loop_
_entity.id
_entity.type
_entity.pdbx_description
1 polymer ?
#
loop_
_entity_poly.entity_id
_entity_poly.type
_entity_poly.pdbx_seq_one_letter_code
_entity_poly.pdbx_strand_id
1 'polypeptide(L)'
;MLEKSFLKSKQLFLCGLGVLMLQACTCPNTSQKNSFLQDVPYWMLQNRSQYVTQGVDSSHIVDGKKTEEIEKIATQRAAMRVAQNIVHKLKEAYLSKSNRIKQKITNEMFVQMTQPIFDSLMNVNRLGIYINPNNEEVFALVRAQSFDKDALSEGLHKMSLDNQTVSILISKVDEIFKDSINYGDVKVPVSM
;
A
#
# COMPACT_ATOMS: atom_id res chain seq x y z
N MET A 1 -22.35 -68.13 31.93
CA MET A 1 -23.43 -68.74 31.12
C MET A 1 -24.71 -67.97 31.42
N LEU A 2 -25.41 -67.53 30.37
CA LEU A 2 -26.78 -66.99 30.30
C LEU A 2 -27.03 -65.64 31.01
N GLU A 3 -27.16 -64.52 30.29
CA GLU A 3 -28.24 -64.06 29.37
C GLU A 3 -29.32 -63.20 30.03
N LYS A 4 -29.84 -62.30 29.20
CA LYS A 4 -30.43 -60.99 29.48
C LYS A 4 -31.90 -61.02 29.92
N SER A 5 -32.30 -59.83 30.39
CA SER A 5 -33.59 -59.12 30.20
C SER A 5 -34.65 -59.29 31.29
N PHE A 6 -35.13 -58.17 31.85
CA PHE A 6 -36.42 -57.56 31.52
C PHE A 6 -36.67 -56.24 32.29
N LEU A 7 -37.32 -55.29 31.62
CA LEU A 7 -37.72 -53.95 32.07
C LEU A 7 -38.72 -53.94 33.26
N LYS A 8 -38.67 -52.88 34.08
CA LYS A 8 -39.83 -52.20 34.73
C LYS A 8 -39.35 -50.87 35.37
N SER A 9 -39.74 -49.71 34.86
CA SER A 9 -40.95 -48.94 35.22
C SER A 9 -40.97 -48.39 36.66
N LYS A 10 -40.86 -47.05 36.76
CA LYS A 10 -41.55 -46.11 37.69
C LYS A 10 -40.83 -44.75 37.62
N GLN A 11 -41.36 -43.76 36.91
CA GLN A 11 -42.22 -42.71 37.48
C GLN A 11 -41.71 -42.18 38.83
N LEU A 12 -41.00 -41.06 38.79
CA LEU A 12 -40.98 -40.11 39.90
C LEU A 12 -41.47 -38.75 39.43
N PHE A 13 -42.25 -38.15 40.32
CA PHE A 13 -43.23 -37.11 40.15
C PHE A 13 -42.62 -35.71 39.94
N LEU A 14 -43.40 -34.89 39.22
CA LEU A 14 -43.38 -33.43 39.21
C LEU A 14 -43.41 -32.83 40.63
N CYS A 15 -42.64 -31.76 40.85
CA CYS A 15 -43.14 -30.37 40.99
C CYS A 15 -42.13 -29.52 41.78
N GLY A 16 -41.78 -28.37 41.22
CA GLY A 16 -41.02 -27.34 41.92
C GLY A 16 -40.57 -26.24 40.98
N LEU A 17 -41.50 -25.36 40.62
CA LEU A 17 -41.25 -24.09 39.92
C LEU A 17 -40.05 -23.36 40.53
N GLY A 18 -39.18 -22.80 39.69
CA GLY A 18 -38.24 -21.80 40.16
C GLY A 18 -37.22 -21.39 39.12
N VAL A 19 -37.48 -20.24 38.50
CA VAL A 19 -36.50 -19.33 37.90
C VAL A 19 -36.07 -19.66 36.47
N LEU A 20 -36.76 -18.99 35.54
CA LEU A 20 -36.16 -18.44 34.33
C LEU A 20 -34.78 -17.84 34.63
N MET A 21 -33.72 -18.43 34.11
CA MET A 21 -32.53 -17.67 33.74
C MET A 21 -32.14 -18.03 32.33
N LEU A 22 -32.41 -17.07 31.45
CA LEU A 22 -31.93 -17.00 30.09
C LEU A 22 -30.42 -17.28 30.05
N GLN A 23 -30.02 -18.47 29.60
CA GLN A 23 -28.70 -18.64 28.96
C GLN A 23 -28.82 -18.23 27.50
N ALA A 24 -29.16 -16.95 27.29
CA ALA A 24 -28.86 -16.29 26.04
C ALA A 24 -27.38 -15.89 26.08
N CYS A 25 -26.64 -16.33 25.08
CA CYS A 25 -25.48 -15.66 24.52
C CYS A 25 -24.42 -15.15 25.52
N THR A 26 -23.50 -16.02 25.90
CA THR A 26 -22.12 -15.57 26.11
C THR A 26 -21.22 -16.31 25.12
N CYS A 27 -21.39 -15.99 23.83
CA CYS A 27 -20.22 -15.92 22.97
C CYS A 27 -19.23 -15.03 23.73
N PRO A 28 -17.99 -15.47 24.00
CA PRO A 28 -17.01 -14.54 24.56
C PRO A 28 -17.02 -13.36 23.61
N ASN A 29 -17.34 -12.18 24.14
CA ASN A 29 -17.13 -10.94 23.42
C ASN A 29 -15.70 -11.05 22.89
N THR A 30 -15.56 -11.34 21.60
CA THR A 30 -14.43 -10.89 20.82
C THR A 30 -14.52 -9.39 20.93
N SER A 31 -14.00 -8.87 22.04
CA SER A 31 -13.60 -7.48 22.12
C SER A 31 -12.78 -7.30 20.87
N GLN A 32 -13.37 -6.63 19.87
CA GLN A 32 -12.57 -5.91 18.90
C GLN A 32 -11.61 -5.13 19.79
N LYS A 33 -10.35 -5.57 19.86
CA LYS A 33 -9.32 -4.80 20.53
C LYS A 33 -9.39 -3.47 19.82
N ASN A 34 -9.84 -2.43 20.52
CA ASN A 34 -9.73 -1.06 20.05
C ASN A 34 -8.23 -0.74 20.06
N SER A 35 -7.50 -1.30 19.09
CA SER A 35 -6.06 -1.17 18.94
C SER A 35 -5.78 0.13 18.20
N PHE A 36 -6.04 1.24 18.89
CA PHE A 36 -5.54 2.52 18.42
C PHE A 36 -4.01 2.45 18.45
N LEU A 37 -3.42 2.68 17.29
CA LEU A 37 -1.98 2.78 17.15
C LEU A 37 -1.51 4.05 17.87
N GLN A 38 -0.45 3.93 18.66
CA GLN A 38 0.18 5.06 19.35
C GLN A 38 1.27 5.65 18.44
N ASP A 39 1.50 6.95 18.56
CA ASP A 39 2.57 7.69 17.86
C ASP A 39 2.59 7.53 16.33
N VAL A 40 1.43 7.32 15.71
CA VAL A 40 1.30 7.25 14.25
C VAL A 40 1.68 8.60 13.65
N PRO A 41 2.74 8.68 12.83
CA PRO A 41 3.13 9.95 12.26
C PRO A 41 2.09 10.40 11.23
N TYR A 42 1.93 11.71 11.12
CA TYR A 42 0.88 12.31 10.32
C TYR A 42 0.86 11.83 8.85
N TRP A 43 2.02 11.55 8.26
CA TRP A 43 2.12 11.05 6.88
C TRP A 43 1.53 9.66 6.65
N MET A 44 1.35 8.86 7.72
CA MET A 44 0.69 7.55 7.67
C MET A 44 -0.84 7.65 7.62
N LEU A 45 -1.42 8.74 8.13
CA LEU A 45 -2.89 8.91 8.21
C LEU A 45 -3.49 9.50 6.93
N GLN A 46 -2.65 10.08 6.08
CA GLN A 46 -3.10 10.83 4.92
C GLN A 46 -3.07 10.03 3.64
N ASN A 47 -3.99 10.39 2.74
CA ASN A 47 -3.82 10.03 1.34
C ASN A 47 -2.68 10.85 0.71
N ARG A 48 -1.54 10.18 0.50
CA ARG A 48 -0.34 10.75 -0.12
C ARG A 48 -0.36 10.69 -1.65
N SER A 49 -1.44 10.20 -2.28
CA SER A 49 -1.55 10.07 -3.75
C SER A 49 -1.45 11.40 -4.50
N GLN A 50 -1.72 12.53 -3.83
CA GLN A 50 -1.53 13.87 -4.40
C GLN A 50 -0.06 14.26 -4.56
N TYR A 51 0.84 13.67 -3.76
CA TYR A 51 2.27 13.91 -3.81
C TYR A 51 2.92 12.84 -4.67
N VAL A 52 2.79 12.98 -5.99
CA VAL A 52 3.20 11.96 -6.99
C VAL A 52 4.65 11.47 -6.80
N THR A 53 5.57 12.37 -6.42
CA THR A 53 6.99 12.06 -6.21
C THR A 53 7.30 11.52 -4.81
N GLN A 54 6.31 11.44 -3.92
CA GLN A 54 6.39 10.77 -2.62
C GLN A 54 5.73 9.39 -2.69
N GLY A 55 6.30 8.45 -1.94
CA GLY A 55 5.82 7.08 -1.87
C GLY A 55 5.80 6.59 -0.42
N VAL A 56 4.74 5.89 -0.06
CA VAL A 56 4.63 5.17 1.20
C VAL A 56 4.38 3.70 0.88
N ASP A 57 5.20 2.83 1.43
CA ASP A 57 4.99 1.38 1.35
C ASP A 57 5.65 0.71 2.56
N SER A 58 5.42 -0.59 2.73
CA SER A 58 5.77 -1.32 3.94
C SER A 58 6.46 -2.66 3.69
N SER A 59 7.09 -3.17 4.74
CA SER A 59 7.53 -4.55 4.82
C SER A 59 7.31 -5.08 6.23
N HIS A 60 6.74 -6.27 6.33
CA HIS A 60 6.68 -6.99 7.58
C HIS A 60 8.09 -7.42 7.99
N ILE A 61 8.36 -7.47 9.30
CA ILE A 61 9.54 -8.15 9.81
C ILE A 61 9.39 -9.64 9.53
N VAL A 62 10.48 -10.25 9.07
CA VAL A 62 10.58 -11.69 8.80
C VAL A 62 11.60 -12.27 9.77
N ASP A 63 11.28 -13.39 10.41
CA ASP A 63 12.16 -14.07 11.35
C ASP A 63 13.57 -14.25 10.77
N GLY A 64 14.58 -13.84 11.54
CA GLY A 64 15.99 -13.92 11.15
C GLY A 64 16.53 -12.71 10.37
N LYS A 65 15.69 -11.74 10.00
CA LYS A 65 16.14 -10.46 9.41
C LYS A 65 16.26 -9.37 10.46
N LYS A 66 17.30 -8.54 10.35
CA LYS A 66 17.46 -7.35 11.20
C LYS A 66 16.48 -6.26 10.76
N THR A 67 16.01 -5.43 11.70
CA THR A 67 15.12 -4.29 11.41
C THR A 67 15.67 -3.38 10.32
N GLU A 68 16.98 -3.12 10.30
CA GLU A 68 17.64 -2.32 9.26
C GLU A 68 17.46 -2.89 7.84
N GLU A 69 17.42 -4.22 7.69
CA GLU A 69 17.19 -4.86 6.39
C GLU A 69 15.73 -4.68 5.96
N ILE A 70 14.79 -4.78 6.90
CA ILE A 70 13.36 -4.57 6.66
C ILE A 70 13.09 -3.11 6.29
N GLU A 71 13.74 -2.16 6.96
CA GLU A 71 13.69 -0.74 6.58
C GLU A 71 14.18 -0.50 5.15
N LYS A 72 15.28 -1.14 4.73
CA LYS A 72 15.79 -1.04 3.35
C LYS A 72 14.76 -1.57 2.35
N ILE A 73 14.14 -2.70 2.64
CA ILE A 73 13.08 -3.30 1.80
C ILE A 73 11.87 -2.36 1.72
N ALA A 74 11.39 -1.85 2.85
CA ALA A 74 10.27 -0.92 2.89
C ALA A 74 10.59 0.37 2.10
N THR A 75 11.81 0.89 2.22
CA THR A 75 12.29 2.07 1.48
C THR A 75 12.30 1.82 -0.02
N GLN A 76 12.78 0.65 -0.48
CA GLN A 76 12.78 0.29 -1.89
C GLN A 76 11.36 0.12 -2.44
N ARG A 77 10.45 -0.49 -1.68
CA ARG A 77 9.03 -0.61 -2.05
C ARG A 77 8.36 0.76 -2.11
N ALA A 78 8.66 1.65 -1.17
CA ALA A 78 8.17 3.03 -1.19
C ALA A 78 8.70 3.80 -2.42
N ALA A 79 9.94 3.56 -2.85
CA ALA A 79 10.47 4.13 -4.09
C ALA A 79 9.78 3.54 -5.34
N MET A 80 9.49 2.23 -5.35
CA MET A 80 8.68 1.60 -6.40
C MET A 80 7.26 2.19 -6.46
N ARG A 81 6.68 2.54 -5.29
CA ARG A 81 5.38 3.23 -5.23
C ARG A 81 5.43 4.59 -5.93
N VAL A 82 6.52 5.34 -5.82
CA VAL A 82 6.71 6.60 -6.58
C VAL A 82 6.62 6.34 -8.09
N ALA A 83 7.32 5.32 -8.60
CA ALA A 83 7.26 4.97 -10.01
C ALA A 83 5.83 4.61 -10.45
N GLN A 84 5.10 3.85 -9.64
CA GLN A 84 3.69 3.52 -9.90
C GLN A 84 2.78 4.75 -9.90
N ASN A 85 3.00 5.71 -9.00
CA ASN A 85 2.25 6.97 -8.97
C ASN A 85 2.49 7.78 -10.24
N ILE A 86 3.73 7.85 -10.72
CA ILE A 86 4.09 8.50 -11.99
C ILE A 86 3.39 7.80 -13.16
N VAL A 87 3.46 6.46 -13.25
CA VAL A 87 2.74 5.68 -14.28
C VAL A 87 1.24 5.96 -14.26
N HIS A 88 0.64 6.02 -13.08
CA HIS A 88 -0.78 6.34 -12.94
C HIS A 88 -1.11 7.72 -13.52
N LYS A 89 -0.29 8.74 -13.23
CA LYS A 89 -0.43 10.09 -13.79
C LYS A 89 -0.22 10.13 -15.31
N LEU A 90 0.74 9.37 -15.83
CA LEU A 90 0.94 9.25 -17.28
C LEU A 90 -0.29 8.60 -17.96
N LYS A 91 -0.87 7.58 -17.33
CA LYS A 91 -2.10 6.94 -17.81
C LYS A 91 -3.30 7.88 -17.78
N GLU A 92 -3.48 8.65 -16.72
CA GLU A 92 -4.51 9.70 -16.65
C GLU A 92 -4.34 10.73 -17.78
N ALA A 93 -3.11 11.20 -18.00
CA ALA A 93 -2.80 12.14 -19.08
C ALA A 93 -3.07 11.55 -20.47
N TYR A 94 -2.75 10.27 -20.67
CA TYR A 94 -3.01 9.55 -21.92
C TYR A 94 -4.51 9.38 -22.21
N LEU A 95 -5.32 9.10 -21.18
CA LEU A 95 -6.78 8.96 -21.32
C LEU A 95 -7.51 10.32 -21.40
N SER A 96 -6.82 11.43 -21.12
CA SER A 96 -7.39 12.76 -21.18
C SER A 96 -7.77 13.18 -22.61
N LYS A 97 -8.78 14.05 -22.74
CA LYS A 97 -9.19 14.63 -24.04
C LYS A 97 -8.07 15.44 -24.71
N SER A 98 -7.10 15.93 -23.94
CA SER A 98 -5.95 16.71 -24.41
C SER A 98 -4.75 15.84 -24.83
N ASN A 99 -4.87 14.51 -24.81
CA ASN A 99 -3.78 13.62 -25.16
C ASN A 99 -3.28 13.85 -26.60
N ARG A 100 -1.95 13.91 -26.74
CA ARG A 100 -1.25 14.10 -28.01
C ARG A 100 -0.60 12.82 -28.54
N ILE A 101 -0.51 11.77 -27.72
CA ILE A 101 0.05 10.47 -28.09
C ILE A 101 -0.93 9.76 -29.03
N LYS A 102 -0.46 9.44 -30.24
CA LYS A 102 -1.25 8.71 -31.26
C LYS A 102 -1.07 7.19 -31.16
N GLN A 103 0.06 6.73 -30.66
CA GLN A 103 0.31 5.31 -30.42
C GLN A 103 -0.72 4.76 -29.42
N LYS A 104 -1.24 3.57 -29.72
CA LYS A 104 -2.07 2.84 -28.77
C LYS A 104 -1.16 2.26 -27.68
N ILE A 105 -1.37 2.67 -26.43
CA ILE A 105 -0.64 2.15 -25.27
C ILE A 105 -1.62 1.31 -24.45
N THR A 106 -1.30 0.03 -24.24
CA THR A 106 -2.15 -0.86 -23.45
C THR A 106 -1.89 -0.71 -21.96
N ASN A 107 -2.77 -1.26 -21.12
CA ASN A 107 -2.57 -1.26 -19.67
C ASN A 107 -1.28 -1.98 -19.27
N GLU A 108 -0.95 -3.06 -19.96
CA GLU A 108 0.24 -3.87 -19.74
C GLU A 108 1.51 -3.07 -20.07
N MET A 109 1.48 -2.26 -21.13
CA MET A 109 2.58 -1.34 -21.44
C MET A 109 2.77 -0.29 -20.34
N PHE A 110 1.69 0.29 -19.80
CA PHE A 110 1.81 1.19 -18.64
C PHE A 110 2.41 0.48 -17.42
N VAL A 111 1.99 -0.76 -17.13
CA VAL A 111 2.58 -1.56 -16.05
C VAL A 111 4.08 -1.76 -16.28
N GLN A 112 4.48 -2.10 -17.50
CA GLN A 112 5.89 -2.27 -17.87
C GLN A 112 6.71 -0.98 -17.74
N MET A 113 6.12 0.20 -17.92
CA MET A 113 6.81 1.49 -17.74
C MET A 113 7.25 1.74 -16.29
N THR A 114 6.66 1.04 -15.32
CA THR A 114 7.03 1.18 -13.91
C THR A 114 8.51 0.93 -13.67
N GLN A 115 9.08 -0.09 -14.32
CA GLN A 115 10.48 -0.46 -14.13
C GLN A 115 11.46 0.59 -14.66
N PRO A 116 11.41 1.04 -15.94
CA PRO A 116 12.32 2.08 -16.41
C PRO A 116 12.11 3.43 -15.70
N ILE A 117 10.90 3.74 -15.23
CA ILE A 117 10.68 4.91 -14.38
C ILE A 117 11.39 4.73 -13.04
N PHE A 118 11.22 3.60 -12.38
CA PHE A 118 11.89 3.29 -11.12
C PHE A 118 13.41 3.35 -11.24
N ASP A 119 13.97 2.73 -12.29
CA ASP A 119 15.41 2.70 -12.55
C ASP A 119 15.99 4.09 -12.84
N SER A 120 15.16 5.00 -13.36
CA SER A 120 15.56 6.39 -13.62
C SER A 120 15.48 7.31 -12.39
N LEU A 121 14.85 6.89 -11.28
CA LEU A 121 14.68 7.77 -10.12
C LEU A 121 16.04 8.13 -9.50
N MET A 122 16.26 9.41 -9.27
CA MET A 122 17.48 9.94 -8.66
C MET A 122 17.17 10.67 -7.35
N ASN A 123 18.18 10.71 -6.46
CA ASN A 123 18.10 11.43 -5.19
C ASN A 123 16.87 11.03 -4.37
N VAL A 124 16.64 9.72 -4.24
CA VAL A 124 15.51 9.17 -3.48
C VAL A 124 15.83 9.23 -1.99
N ASN A 125 15.24 10.20 -1.31
CA ASN A 125 15.47 10.44 0.10
C ASN A 125 14.40 9.77 0.96
N ARG A 126 14.84 9.08 2.01
CA ARG A 126 13.96 8.52 3.04
C ARG A 126 13.59 9.62 4.04
N LEU A 127 12.32 10.01 4.06
CA LEU A 127 11.82 11.10 4.88
C LEU A 127 11.32 10.65 6.27
N GLY A 128 10.92 9.39 6.40
CA GLY A 128 10.44 8.84 7.67
C GLY A 128 10.32 7.31 7.65
N ILE A 129 10.39 6.73 8.84
CA ILE A 129 10.09 5.33 9.14
C ILE A 129 9.03 5.32 10.24
N TYR A 130 8.09 4.39 10.15
CA TYR A 130 7.15 4.07 11.23
C TYR A 130 7.08 2.55 11.39
N ILE A 131 7.19 2.05 12.61
CA ILE A 131 7.05 0.63 12.90
C ILE A 131 5.72 0.46 13.62
N ASN A 132 4.83 -0.34 13.06
CA ASN A 132 3.56 -0.65 13.69
C ASN A 132 3.79 -1.57 14.90
N PRO A 133 3.49 -1.12 16.14
CA PRO A 133 3.76 -1.91 17.34
C PRO A 133 2.89 -3.17 17.46
N ASN A 134 1.82 -3.30 16.67
CA ASN A 134 0.90 -4.45 16.75
C ASN A 134 1.38 -5.67 15.94
N ASN A 135 2.06 -5.46 14.82
CA ASN A 135 2.45 -6.52 13.87
C ASN A 135 3.91 -6.40 13.40
N GLU A 136 4.66 -5.46 13.97
CA GLU A 136 6.04 -5.14 13.62
C GLU A 136 6.26 -4.77 12.14
N GLU A 137 5.21 -4.32 11.44
CA GLU A 137 5.32 -3.88 10.07
C GLU A 137 6.02 -2.53 9.98
N VAL A 138 7.08 -2.46 9.17
CA VAL A 138 7.89 -1.26 8.96
C VAL A 138 7.39 -0.53 7.72
N PHE A 139 6.94 0.70 7.89
CA PHE A 139 6.54 1.62 6.83
C PHE A 139 7.66 2.62 6.56
N ALA A 140 7.87 2.93 5.28
CA ALA A 140 8.81 3.96 4.86
C ALA A 140 8.10 5.02 4.03
N LEU A 141 8.39 6.29 4.33
CA LEU A 141 8.08 7.43 3.46
C LEU A 141 9.35 7.82 2.71
N VAL A 142 9.27 7.90 1.39
CA VAL A 142 10.35 8.38 0.53
C VAL A 142 9.88 9.50 -0.38
N ARG A 143 10.85 10.25 -0.93
CA ARG A 143 10.64 11.19 -2.02
C ARG A 143 11.76 11.05 -3.04
N ALA A 144 11.41 10.89 -4.30
CA ALA A 144 12.34 11.09 -5.41
C ALA A 144 12.41 12.58 -5.75
N GLN A 145 13.61 13.18 -5.79
CA GLN A 145 13.74 14.61 -6.08
C GLN A 145 13.90 14.89 -7.57
N SER A 146 14.41 13.92 -8.33
CA SER A 146 14.64 14.05 -9.77
C SER A 146 14.62 12.67 -10.44
N PHE A 147 14.83 12.66 -11.74
CA PHE A 147 15.03 11.44 -12.52
C PHE A 147 16.12 11.68 -13.58
N ASP A 148 16.77 10.60 -14.01
CA ASP A 148 17.66 10.59 -15.15
C ASP A 148 16.85 10.50 -16.44
N LYS A 149 16.86 11.59 -17.21
CA LYS A 149 16.09 11.70 -18.45
C LYS A 149 16.58 10.73 -19.52
N ASP A 150 17.89 10.52 -19.61
CA ASP A 150 18.50 9.70 -20.65
C ASP A 150 18.26 8.23 -20.33
N ALA A 151 18.41 7.82 -19.07
CA ALA A 151 18.09 6.47 -18.62
C ALA A 151 16.61 6.12 -18.83
N LEU A 152 15.69 7.06 -18.52
CA LEU A 152 14.26 6.86 -18.77
C LEU A 152 13.99 6.74 -20.28
N SER A 153 14.59 7.60 -21.10
CA SER A 153 14.42 7.57 -22.55
C SER A 153 14.86 6.23 -23.14
N GLU A 154 16.04 5.75 -22.73
CA GLU A 154 16.56 4.45 -23.16
C GLU A 154 15.64 3.31 -22.73
N GLY A 155 15.18 3.32 -21.47
CA GLY A 155 14.27 2.32 -20.93
C GLY A 155 12.93 2.26 -21.68
N LEU A 156 12.34 3.41 -22.00
CA LEU A 156 11.09 3.49 -22.75
C LEU A 156 11.25 3.05 -24.21
N HIS A 157 12.37 3.37 -24.87
CA HIS A 157 12.63 2.92 -26.25
C HIS A 157 12.74 1.39 -26.36
N LYS A 158 13.26 0.71 -25.33
CA LYS A 158 13.32 -0.76 -25.28
C LYS A 158 11.93 -1.43 -25.25
N MET A 159 10.86 -0.67 -25.02
CA MET A 159 9.49 -1.15 -24.93
C MET A 159 8.68 -1.01 -26.24
N SER A 160 9.34 -0.77 -27.39
CA SER A 160 8.68 -0.56 -28.68
C SER A 160 7.73 0.66 -28.72
N LEU A 161 8.05 1.70 -27.95
CA LEU A 161 7.37 3.00 -28.02
C LEU A 161 8.02 3.86 -29.12
N ASP A 162 7.20 4.54 -29.92
CA ASP A 162 7.71 5.44 -30.95
C ASP A 162 8.35 6.71 -30.36
N ASN A 163 9.22 7.37 -31.13
CA ASN A 163 10.00 8.51 -30.66
C ASN A 163 9.13 9.68 -30.17
N GLN A 164 7.98 9.91 -30.82
CA GLN A 164 7.06 10.98 -30.41
C GLN A 164 6.44 10.65 -29.06
N THR A 165 6.01 9.40 -28.87
CA THR A 165 5.42 8.89 -27.64
C THR A 165 6.42 8.97 -26.49
N VAL A 166 7.65 8.51 -26.69
CA VAL A 166 8.72 8.61 -25.69
C VAL A 166 8.99 10.07 -25.30
N SER A 167 9.10 10.97 -26.29
CA SER A 167 9.30 12.40 -26.03
C SER A 167 8.19 13.03 -25.18
N ILE A 168 6.92 12.71 -25.48
CA ILE A 168 5.77 13.21 -24.72
C ILE A 168 5.76 12.64 -23.29
N LEU A 169 6.00 11.34 -23.13
CA LEU A 169 6.04 10.69 -21.82
C LEU A 169 7.14 11.31 -20.93
N ILE A 170 8.35 11.49 -21.47
CA ILE A 170 9.45 12.13 -20.75
C ILE A 170 9.10 13.57 -20.35
N SER A 171 8.51 14.36 -21.27
CA SER A 171 8.06 15.72 -20.96
C SER A 171 7.04 15.74 -19.83
N LYS A 172 6.15 14.75 -19.76
CA LYS A 172 5.16 14.63 -18.68
C LYS A 172 5.79 14.23 -17.35
N VAL A 173 6.81 13.38 -17.35
CA VAL A 173 7.58 13.08 -16.12
C VAL A 173 8.33 14.33 -15.64
N ASP A 174 8.93 15.10 -16.55
CA ASP A 174 9.59 16.36 -16.22
C ASP A 174 8.62 17.38 -15.59
N GLU A 175 7.41 17.53 -16.15
CA GLU A 175 6.35 18.34 -15.56
C GLU A 175 5.98 17.87 -14.13
N ILE A 176 5.82 16.55 -13.92
CA ILE A 176 5.52 15.98 -12.58
C ILE A 176 6.57 16.39 -11.55
N PHE A 177 7.86 16.31 -11.88
CA PHE A 177 8.93 16.70 -10.97
C PHE A 177 9.00 18.21 -10.74
N LYS A 178 8.74 19.04 -11.78
CA LYS A 178 8.66 20.50 -11.62
C LYS A 178 7.51 20.91 -10.71
N ASP A 179 6.33 20.32 -10.90
CA ASP A 179 5.16 20.59 -10.07
C ASP A 179 5.37 20.11 -8.63
N SER A 180 6.24 19.10 -8.43
CA SER A 180 6.56 18.58 -7.10
C SER A 180 7.28 19.54 -6.17
N ILE A 181 7.94 20.56 -6.73
CA ILE A 181 8.62 21.60 -5.95
C ILE A 181 7.64 22.29 -5.01
N ASN A 182 6.37 22.43 -5.42
CA ASN A 182 5.32 23.09 -4.65
C ASN A 182 4.99 22.38 -3.32
N TYR A 183 5.28 21.09 -3.21
CA TYR A 183 5.05 20.33 -1.98
C TYR A 183 6.32 19.74 -1.35
N GLY A 184 7.51 19.90 -1.94
CA GLY A 184 8.80 19.59 -1.32
C GLY A 184 8.85 18.30 -0.46
N ASP A 185 9.52 18.40 0.70
CA ASP A 185 9.66 17.32 1.68
C ASP A 185 8.56 17.36 2.75
N VAL A 186 7.37 17.85 2.38
CA VAL A 186 6.23 18.06 3.29
C VAL A 186 5.89 16.75 4.01
N LYS A 187 6.32 16.65 5.27
CA LYS A 187 5.91 15.59 6.20
C LYS A 187 4.51 15.89 6.77
N VAL A 188 4.14 17.17 6.84
CA VAL A 188 2.83 17.70 7.24
C VAL A 188 2.40 18.73 6.19
N PRO A 189 1.23 18.59 5.54
CA PRO A 189 0.69 19.49 4.53
C PRO A 189 0.79 20.92 4.98
N VAL A 190 1.17 21.78 4.05
CA VAL A 190 0.90 23.20 4.16
C VAL A 190 -0.63 23.34 4.21
N SER A 191 -1.13 23.95 5.28
CA SER A 191 -2.53 24.10 5.69
C SER A 191 -3.57 24.03 4.55
N MET A 192 -4.65 23.27 4.78
CA MET A 192 -5.94 23.48 4.07
C MET A 192 -6.52 24.84 4.41
#